data_AF-A0AA39VU81-F1
#
_entry.id   AF-A0AA39VU81-F1
#
_cell.length_a   1.000
_cell.length_b   1.000
_cell.length_c   1.000
_cell.angle_alpha   90.00
_cell.angle_beta   90.00
_cell.angle_gamma   90.00
#
_symmetry.space_group_name_H-M   'P 1'
#
loop_
_entity.id
_entity.type
_entity.pdbx_description
1 polymer ?
#
loop_
_entity_poly.entity_id
_entity_poly.type
_entity_poly.pdbx_seq_one_letter_code
_entity_poly.pdbx_strand_id
1 'polypeptide(L)'
;MQMENYLYHKDLYWPIKEKPATMTNEEWSKKWKPKNMDEENLKLLDRKALGAIRLSLTKQVACNVKDQQTARDLMKTLSNLYEQPSAVRNVHLVKKLSNLKMTESQGFKEYLN
;
A
#
# COMPACT_ATOMS: atom_id res chain seq x y z
N MET A 1 8.12 -0.61 -0.92
CA MET A 1 7.27 -1.29 0.11
C MET A 1 7.16 -2.80 -0.14
N GLN A 2 6.78 -3.65 0.83
CA GLN A 2 6.57 -5.10 0.61
C GLN A 2 5.55 -5.39 -0.51
N MET A 3 4.44 -4.63 -0.55
CA MET A 3 3.42 -4.73 -1.60
C MET A 3 3.93 -4.35 -2.99
N GLU A 4 4.82 -3.35 -3.06
CA GLU A 4 5.43 -2.93 -4.31
C GLU A 4 6.34 -4.03 -4.86
N ASN A 5 7.22 -4.61 -4.02
CA ASN A 5 8.08 -5.73 -4.41
C ASN A 5 7.26 -6.95 -4.87
N TYR A 6 6.13 -7.21 -4.22
CA TYR A 6 5.20 -8.27 -4.62
C TYR A 6 4.63 -8.03 -6.03
N LEU A 7 4.23 -6.79 -6.34
CA LEU A 7 3.72 -6.44 -7.67
C LEU A 7 4.80 -6.51 -8.75
N TYR A 8 6.04 -6.13 -8.44
CA TYR A 8 7.19 -6.33 -9.34
C TYR A 8 7.42 -7.81 -9.66
N HIS A 9 7.38 -8.68 -8.64
CA HIS A 9 7.55 -10.11 -8.84
C HIS A 9 6.42 -10.75 -9.68
N LYS A 10 5.23 -10.13 -9.70
CA LYS A 10 4.07 -10.60 -10.47
C LYS A 10 3.94 -9.93 -11.84
N ASP A 11 4.90 -9.09 -12.25
CA ASP A 11 4.83 -8.26 -13.45
C ASP A 11 3.60 -7.32 -13.48
N LEU A 12 3.09 -6.96 -12.31
CA LEU A 12 1.93 -6.08 -12.09
C LEU A 12 2.34 -4.66 -11.67
N TYR A 13 3.59 -4.26 -11.92
CA TYR A 13 4.13 -2.97 -11.48
C TYR A 13 3.72 -1.80 -12.38
N TRP A 14 3.30 -2.06 -13.61
CA TRP A 14 2.99 -1.01 -14.58
C TRP A 14 1.86 -0.06 -14.12
N PRO A 15 0.71 -0.55 -13.62
CA PRO A 15 -0.41 0.30 -13.21
C PRO A 15 -0.09 1.23 -12.03
N ILE A 16 0.88 0.85 -11.19
CA ILE A 16 1.30 1.64 -10.02
C ILE A 16 2.41 2.65 -10.34
N LYS A 17 3.03 2.60 -11.53
CA LYS A 17 4.13 3.50 -11.86
C LYS A 17 3.64 4.94 -11.94
N GLU A 18 4.25 5.79 -11.12
CA GLU A 18 4.01 7.22 -11.17
C GLU A 18 4.69 7.84 -12.39
N LYS A 19 3.95 8.71 -13.08
CA LYS A 19 4.54 9.62 -14.05
C LYS A 19 5.24 10.75 -13.29
N PRO A 20 6.55 10.96 -13.49
CA PRO A 20 7.23 12.09 -12.86
C PRO A 20 6.65 13.41 -13.38
N ALA A 21 6.49 14.39 -12.49
CA ALA A 21 5.90 15.70 -12.80
C ALA A 21 6.65 16.46 -13.90
N THR A 22 7.93 16.17 -14.08
CA THR A 22 8.82 16.76 -15.09
C THR A 22 8.65 16.19 -16.50
N MET A 23 7.87 15.11 -16.68
CA MET A 23 7.74 14.41 -17.96
C MET A 23 6.31 14.50 -18.52
N THR A 24 6.19 14.76 -19.81
CA THR A 24 4.90 14.81 -20.51
C THR A 24 4.26 13.42 -20.61
N ASN A 25 2.93 13.36 -20.80
CA ASN A 25 2.22 12.09 -20.96
C ASN A 25 2.72 11.30 -22.17
N GLU A 26 3.09 12.00 -23.24
CA GLU A 26 3.56 11.42 -24.49
C GLU A 26 4.95 10.80 -24.34
N GLU A 27 5.89 11.53 -23.72
CA GLU A 27 7.24 11.01 -23.43
C GLU A 27 7.21 9.83 -22.47
N TRP A 28 6.36 9.89 -21.44
CA TRP A 28 6.21 8.80 -20.49
C TRP A 28 5.61 7.56 -21.14
N SER A 29 4.54 7.73 -21.93
CA SER A 29 3.92 6.66 -22.71
C SER A 29 4.94 6.04 -23.68
N LYS A 30 5.68 6.85 -24.43
CA LYS A 30 6.69 6.37 -25.39
C LYS A 30 7.84 5.60 -24.74
N LYS A 31 8.28 6.02 -23.56
CA LYS A 31 9.44 5.43 -22.87
C LYS A 31 9.09 4.14 -22.13
N TRP A 32 7.86 4.04 -21.61
CA TRP A 32 7.55 3.04 -20.60
C TRP A 32 6.32 2.18 -20.92
N LYS A 33 5.42 2.60 -21.81
CA LYS A 33 4.33 1.73 -22.30
C LYS A 33 4.96 0.57 -23.08
N PRO A 34 4.65 -0.69 -22.75
CA PRO A 34 5.16 -1.82 -23.52
C PRO A 34 4.70 -1.72 -24.97
N LYS A 35 5.62 -1.95 -25.92
CA LYS A 35 5.27 -2.08 -27.34
C LYS A 35 4.28 -3.24 -27.47
N ASN A 36 3.16 -3.00 -28.15
CA ASN A 36 2.04 -3.94 -28.37
C ASN A 36 1.02 -4.06 -27.21
N MET A 37 0.96 -3.10 -26.29
CA MET A 37 -0.05 -3.11 -25.22
C MET A 37 -1.29 -2.28 -25.58
N ASP A 38 -2.38 -2.97 -25.91
CA ASP A 38 -3.69 -2.39 -26.16
C ASP A 38 -4.33 -1.81 -24.89
N GLU A 39 -5.28 -0.90 -25.06
CA GLU A 39 -6.01 -0.28 -23.93
C GLU A 39 -6.77 -1.31 -23.09
N GLU A 40 -7.31 -2.36 -23.71
CA GLU A 40 -7.98 -3.45 -23.00
C GLU A 40 -7.00 -4.24 -22.12
N ASN A 41 -5.81 -4.52 -22.64
CA ASN A 41 -4.75 -5.19 -21.90
C ASN A 41 -4.25 -4.33 -20.73
N LEU A 42 -4.24 -3.00 -20.88
CA LEU A 42 -3.94 -2.07 -19.78
C LEU A 42 -5.01 -2.11 -18.68
N LYS A 43 -6.29 -2.07 -19.05
CA LYS A 43 -7.41 -2.19 -18.09
C LYS A 43 -7.40 -3.55 -17.38
N LEU A 44 -7.09 -4.63 -18.10
CA LEU A 44 -6.95 -5.95 -17.53
C LEU A 44 -5.80 -6.01 -16.52
N LEU A 45 -4.66 -5.39 -16.84
CA LEU A 45 -3.51 -5.34 -15.94
C LEU A 45 -3.81 -4.55 -14.67
N ASP A 46 -4.48 -3.40 -14.79
CA ASP A 46 -4.92 -2.61 -13.63
C ASP A 46 -5.88 -3.42 -12.74
N ARG A 47 -6.84 -4.12 -13.33
CA ARG A 47 -7.75 -5.00 -12.59
C ARG A 47 -7.02 -6.16 -11.89
N LYS A 48 -6.02 -6.75 -12.54
CA LYS A 48 -5.18 -7.80 -11.94
C LYS A 48 -4.38 -7.27 -10.75
N ALA A 49 -3.74 -6.11 -10.89
CA ALA A 49 -3.00 -5.45 -9.81
C ALA A 49 -3.93 -5.10 -8.64
N LEU A 50 -5.10 -4.52 -8.92
CA LEU A 50 -6.10 -4.17 -7.92
C LEU A 50 -6.63 -5.39 -7.17
N GLY A 51 -6.91 -6.50 -7.88
CA GLY A 51 -7.31 -7.76 -7.26
C GLY A 51 -6.21 -8.36 -6.38
N ALA A 52 -4.97 -8.39 -6.89
CA ALA A 52 -3.81 -8.90 -6.16
C ALA A 52 -3.58 -8.13 -4.86
N ILE A 53 -3.74 -6.81 -4.88
CA ILE A 53 -3.63 -6.00 -3.66
C ILE A 53 -4.80 -6.27 -2.71
N ARG A 54 -6.05 -6.25 -3.19
CA ARG A 54 -7.22 -6.48 -2.31
C ARG A 54 -7.17 -7.85 -1.62
N LEU A 55 -6.65 -8.88 -2.29
CA LEU A 55 -6.49 -10.23 -1.74
C LEU A 55 -5.41 -10.34 -0.67
N SER A 56 -4.36 -9.51 -0.73
CA SER A 56 -3.29 -9.52 0.28
C SER A 56 -3.61 -8.66 1.51
N LEU A 57 -4.71 -7.89 1.49
CA LEU A 57 -5.10 -7.04 2.60
C LEU A 57 -5.96 -7.80 3.62
N THR A 58 -5.80 -7.45 4.89
CA THR A 58 -6.69 -7.90 5.95
C THR A 58 -8.05 -7.20 5.83
N LYS A 59 -9.11 -7.81 6.38
CA LYS A 59 -10.50 -7.29 6.27
C LYS A 59 -10.63 -5.81 6.67
N GLN A 60 -9.94 -5.39 7.73
CA GLN A 60 -10.00 -4.02 8.24
C GLN A 60 -9.41 -3.00 7.26
N VAL A 61 -8.29 -3.35 6.63
CA VAL A 61 -7.61 -2.46 5.66
C VAL A 61 -8.35 -2.47 4.32
N ALA A 62 -8.90 -3.61 3.92
CA ALA A 62 -9.72 -3.75 2.72
C ALA A 62 -10.96 -2.84 2.75
N CYS A 63 -11.61 -2.68 3.92
CA CYS A 63 -12.74 -1.76 4.08
C CYS A 63 -12.37 -0.29 3.83
N ASN A 64 -11.15 0.12 4.14
CA ASN A 64 -10.68 1.50 3.95
C ASN A 64 -10.37 1.84 2.49
N VAL A 65 -10.14 0.82 1.66
CA VAL A 65 -9.75 0.99 0.24
C VAL A 65 -10.79 0.47 -0.75
N LYS A 66 -11.97 0.07 -0.26
CA LYS A 66 -13.04 -0.54 -1.08
C LYS A 66 -13.51 0.36 -2.23
N ASP A 67 -13.48 1.68 -2.02
CA ASP A 67 -13.98 2.68 -2.96
C ASP A 67 -12.96 3.01 -4.07
N GLN A 68 -11.71 2.56 -3.93
CA GLN A 68 -10.65 2.83 -4.91
C GLN A 68 -10.81 1.93 -6.13
N GLN A 69 -10.97 2.55 -7.31
CA GLN A 69 -11.22 1.85 -8.58
C GLN A 69 -9.97 1.50 -9.37
N THR A 70 -8.84 2.18 -9.11
CA THR A 70 -7.57 1.93 -9.80
C THR A 70 -6.54 1.34 -8.83
N ALA A 71 -5.63 0.51 -9.32
CA ALA A 71 -4.57 -0.04 -8.49
C ALA A 71 -3.64 1.07 -7.94
N ARG A 72 -3.50 2.16 -8.73
CA ARG A 72 -2.73 3.33 -8.34
C ARG A 72 -3.34 4.07 -7.15
N ASP A 73 -4.62 4.43 -7.23
CA ASP A 73 -5.27 5.17 -6.15
C ASP A 73 -5.31 4.33 -4.88
N LEU A 74 -5.54 3.01 -5.02
CA LEU A 74 -5.45 2.07 -3.93
C LEU A 74 -4.07 2.05 -3.27
N MET A 75 -2.99 1.96 -4.06
CA MET A 75 -1.62 2.02 -3.55
C MET A 75 -1.33 3.35 -2.85
N LYS A 76 -1.80 4.47 -3.42
CA LYS A 76 -1.66 5.80 -2.82
C LYS A 76 -2.42 5.92 -1.49
N THR A 77 -3.64 5.39 -1.39
CA THR A 77 -4.39 5.34 -0.13
C THR A 77 -3.66 4.49 0.91
N LEU A 78 -3.09 3.35 0.52
CA LEU A 78 -2.28 2.52 1.41
C LEU A 78 -1.02 3.25 1.88
N SER A 79 -0.26 3.86 0.98
CA SER A 79 0.90 4.70 1.33
C SER A 79 0.47 5.77 2.32
N ASN A 80 -0.58 6.54 2.04
CA ASN A 80 -1.07 7.56 2.97
C ASN A 80 -1.48 6.99 4.34
N LEU A 81 -2.16 5.83 4.38
CA LEU A 81 -2.60 5.21 5.62
C LEU A 81 -1.43 4.77 6.53
N TYR A 82 -0.37 4.26 5.93
CA TYR A 82 0.77 3.72 6.67
C TYR A 82 1.90 4.74 6.88
N GLU A 83 2.15 5.61 5.90
CA GLU A 83 3.17 6.67 5.95
C GLU A 83 2.69 7.90 6.71
N GLN A 84 1.39 8.23 6.74
CA GLN A 84 0.93 9.27 7.66
C GLN A 84 0.97 8.75 9.09
N PRO A 85 1.70 9.43 10.01
CA PRO A 85 1.50 9.23 11.43
C PRO A 85 0.14 9.83 11.76
N SER A 86 -0.93 9.03 11.79
CA SER A 86 -2.19 9.55 12.32
C SER A 86 -1.94 9.90 13.78
N ALA A 87 -2.25 11.13 14.18
CA ALA A 87 -2.07 11.60 15.55
C ALA A 87 -2.71 10.63 16.57
N VAL A 88 -3.82 9.99 16.17
CA VAL A 88 -4.51 8.96 16.96
C VAL A 88 -3.70 7.67 17.11
N ARG A 89 -3.05 7.17 16.04
CA ARG A 89 -2.18 5.97 16.12
C ARG A 89 -0.96 6.26 16.98
N ASN A 90 -0.37 7.44 16.85
CA ASN A 90 0.75 7.84 17.68
C ASN A 90 0.36 7.99 19.15
N VAL A 91 -0.75 8.65 19.47
CA VAL A 91 -1.21 8.77 20.87
C VAL A 91 -1.59 7.40 21.44
N HIS A 92 -2.24 6.53 20.67
CA HIS A 92 -2.56 5.18 21.12
C HIS A 92 -1.30 4.33 21.36
N LEU A 93 -0.32 4.37 20.45
CA LEU A 93 0.94 3.66 20.59
C LEU A 93 1.79 4.24 21.72
N VAL A 94 1.90 5.57 21.83
CA VAL A 94 2.60 6.25 22.93
C VAL A 94 1.95 5.93 24.27
N LYS A 95 0.61 5.92 24.35
CA LYS A 95 -0.12 5.51 25.55
C LYS A 95 0.10 4.03 25.89
N LYS A 96 0.11 3.16 24.88
CA LYS A 96 0.38 1.73 25.08
C LYS A 96 1.83 1.50 25.54
N LEU A 97 2.79 2.20 24.95
CA LEU A 97 4.21 2.17 25.31
C LEU A 97 4.47 2.79 26.69
N SER A 98 3.77 3.87 27.04
CA SER A 98 3.86 4.47 28.37
C SER A 98 3.26 3.55 29.44
N ASN A 99 2.17 2.85 29.11
CA ASN A 99 1.57 1.84 29.98
C ASN A 99 2.37 0.52 30.03
N LEU A 100 3.27 0.31 29.06
CA LEU A 100 4.23 -0.80 29.04
C LEU A 100 5.52 -0.48 29.81
N LYS A 101 5.69 0.74 30.34
CA LYS A 101 6.70 0.96 31.38
C LYS A 101 6.33 0.08 32.55
N MET A 102 7.05 -1.04 32.70
CA MET A 102 6.94 -1.95 33.83
C MET A 102 6.92 -1.14 35.12
N THR A 103 5.87 -1.28 35.92
CA THR A 103 6.02 -1.13 37.36
C THR A 103 7.13 -2.11 37.77
N GLU A 104 8.24 -1.60 38.29
CA GLU A 104 9.47 -2.36 38.65
C GLU A 104 9.22 -3.57 39.59
N SER A 105 7.98 -3.81 40.01
CA SER A 105 7.60 -4.82 40.98
C SER A 105 7.15 -6.18 40.40
N GLN A 106 6.87 -6.33 39.09
CA GLN A 106 6.36 -7.59 38.55
C GLN A 106 7.17 -8.13 37.37
N GLY A 107 7.71 -9.32 37.57
CA GLY A 107 8.67 -9.98 36.69
C GLY A 107 8.11 -10.32 35.30
N PHE A 108 9.00 -10.24 34.32
CA PHE A 108 8.80 -10.43 32.87
C PHE A 108 7.99 -11.66 32.43
N LYS A 109 7.81 -12.68 33.28
CA LYS A 109 7.13 -13.93 32.93
C LYS A 109 5.60 -13.85 32.90
N GLU A 110 4.97 -12.87 33.55
CA GLU A 110 3.49 -12.80 33.66
C GLU A 110 2.79 -12.13 32.48
N TYR A 111 3.53 -11.46 31.59
CA TYR A 111 2.96 -10.65 30.49
C TYR A 111 3.02 -11.30 29.10
N LEU A 112 3.61 -12.49 28.97
CA LEU A 112 3.86 -13.17 27.69
C LEU A 112 2.89 -14.31 27.37
N ASN A 113 1.78 -14.44 28.11
CA ASN A 113 0.74 -15.44 27.86
C ASN A 113 -0.50 -14.82 27.22
#